data_AF-A0A924PZJ5-F1
#
_entry.id   AF-A0A924PZJ5-F1
#
_cell.length_a   1.000
_cell.length_b   1.000
_cell.length_c   1.000
_cell.angle_alpha   90.00
_cell.angle_beta   90.00
_cell.angle_gamma   90.00
#
_symmetry.space_group_name_H-M   'P 1'
#
loop_
_entity.id
_entity.type
_entity.pdbx_description
1 polymer ?
#
loop_
_entity_poly.entity_id
_entity_poly.type
_entity_poly.pdbx_seq_one_letter_code
_entity_poly.pdbx_strand_id
1 'polypeptide(L)'
;MAGIDRRGALLVFGSAAIWSFGGAIARFLSVTDSWTIIFWRSLFAAVFLLGFMLQREGRAGTRQMFASMGWPGLGVAICFAIASMAFVVALAYTTVANILLMQAGAPLFAALMTYVLFREKIGAATWVAIVAVMAGVAIMVSDSIQGRVSPVG
;
A
#
# COMPACT_ATOMS: atom_id res chain seq x y z
N MET A 1 -6.57 22.68 14.67
CA MET A 1 -6.58 22.29 13.24
C MET A 1 -5.29 22.80 12.61
N ALA A 2 -4.25 21.96 12.55
CA ALA A 2 -2.98 22.35 11.92
C ALA A 2 -3.20 22.36 10.40
N GLY A 3 -3.07 23.52 9.77
CA GLY A 3 -3.21 23.68 8.33
C GLY A 3 -2.24 22.75 7.60
N ILE A 4 -2.75 22.04 6.58
CA ILE A 4 -1.94 21.17 5.74
C ILE A 4 -0.83 22.04 5.13
N ASP A 5 0.42 21.77 5.51
CA ASP A 5 1.58 22.48 4.97
C ASP A 5 1.62 22.26 3.45
N ARG A 6 1.61 23.35 2.66
CA ARG A 6 1.48 23.30 1.18
C ARG A 6 2.52 22.36 0.54
N ARG A 7 3.71 22.27 1.15
CA ARG A 7 4.78 21.36 0.71
C ARG A 7 4.39 19.90 0.89
N GLY A 8 3.78 19.56 2.03
CA GLY A 8 3.26 18.22 2.29
C GLY A 8 2.13 17.84 1.33
N ALA A 9 1.18 18.77 1.08
CA ALA A 9 0.11 18.55 0.12
C ALA A 9 0.64 18.27 -1.31
N LEU A 10 1.63 19.04 -1.76
CA LEU A 10 2.26 18.85 -3.08
C LEU A 10 2.99 17.50 -3.19
N LEU A 11 3.69 17.08 -2.13
CA LEU A 11 4.37 15.79 -2.11
C LEU A 11 3.38 14.62 -2.16
N VAL A 12 2.27 14.70 -1.42
CA VAL A 12 1.20 13.69 -1.45
C VAL A 12 0.49 13.65 -2.79
N PHE A 13 0.23 14.81 -3.39
CA PHE A 13 -0.36 14.88 -4.73
C PHE A 13 0.58 14.25 -5.78
N GLY A 14 1.87 14.58 -5.74
CA GLY A 14 2.88 14.00 -6.63
C GLY A 14 2.99 12.47 -6.48
N SER A 15 2.96 11.96 -5.25
CA SER A 15 3.00 10.50 -5.02
C SER A 15 1.75 9.81 -5.55
N ALA A 16 0.55 10.39 -5.34
CA ALA A 16 -0.70 9.84 -5.86
C ALA A 16 -0.75 9.81 -7.40
N ALA A 17 -0.23 10.86 -8.06
CA ALA A 17 -0.14 10.91 -9.51
C ALA A 17 0.79 9.84 -10.08
N ILE A 18 1.98 9.67 -9.49
CA ILE A 18 2.95 8.63 -9.90
C ILE A 18 2.37 7.24 -9.64
N TRP A 19 1.72 7.03 -8.49
CA TRP A 19 1.13 5.74 -8.12
C TRP A 19 -0.01 5.32 -9.05
N SER A 20 -0.84 6.27 -9.49
CA SER A 20 -1.92 6.03 -10.46
C SER A 20 -1.40 5.48 -11.79
N PHE A 21 -0.21 5.90 -12.21
CA PHE A 21 0.42 5.42 -13.43
C PHE A 21 1.10 4.05 -13.24
N GLY A 22 1.49 3.70 -12.01
CA GLY A 22 2.17 2.45 -11.69
C GLY A 22 1.36 1.19 -12.01
N GLY A 23 0.05 1.19 -11.69
CA GLY A 23 -0.84 0.07 -12.02
C GLY A 23 -1.07 -0.10 -13.53
N ALA A 24 -1.13 1.00 -14.27
CA ALA A 24 -1.23 0.98 -15.73
C ALA A 24 0.06 0.44 -16.38
N ILE A 25 1.23 0.94 -15.97
CA ILE A 25 2.53 0.45 -16.46
C ILE A 25 2.70 -1.05 -16.18
N ALA A 26 2.35 -1.51 -14.97
CA ALA A 26 2.43 -2.91 -14.60
C ALA A 26 1.62 -3.82 -15.54
N ARG A 27 0.52 -3.32 -16.11
CA ARG A 27 -0.31 -4.05 -17.08
C ARG A 27 0.26 -4.04 -18.50
N PHE A 28 0.97 -2.97 -18.90
CA PHE A 28 1.61 -2.88 -20.21
C PHE A 28 2.98 -3.58 -20.27
N LEU A 29 3.51 -4.02 -19.14
CA LEU A 29 4.68 -4.90 -19.09
C LEU A 29 4.32 -6.27 -19.66
N SER A 30 4.81 -6.56 -20.85
CA SER A 30 4.74 -7.88 -21.51
C SER A 30 5.67 -8.93 -20.89
N VAL A 31 6.25 -8.64 -19.71
CA VAL A 31 7.17 -9.53 -19.00
C VAL A 31 6.35 -10.50 -18.16
N THR A 32 6.32 -11.76 -18.57
CA THR A 32 5.50 -12.81 -17.93
C THR A 32 5.99 -13.18 -16.53
N ASP A 33 7.26 -12.92 -16.21
CA ASP A 33 7.85 -13.32 -14.93
C ASP A 33 7.64 -12.27 -13.83
N SER A 34 6.67 -12.53 -12.96
CA SER A 34 6.31 -11.65 -11.84
C SER A 34 7.46 -11.44 -10.86
N TRP A 35 8.31 -12.45 -10.66
CA TRP A 35 9.46 -12.39 -9.76
C TRP A 35 10.51 -11.38 -10.22
N THR A 36 10.75 -11.30 -11.53
CA THR A 36 11.64 -10.31 -12.14
C THR A 36 11.14 -8.88 -11.89
N ILE A 37 9.83 -8.65 -11.99
CA ILE A 37 9.22 -7.34 -11.71
C ILE A 37 9.38 -6.98 -10.22
N ILE A 38 9.12 -7.93 -9.32
CA ILE A 38 9.29 -7.74 -7.86
C ILE A 38 10.74 -7.37 -7.54
N PHE A 39 11.69 -8.13 -8.11
CA PHE A 39 13.13 -7.93 -7.88
C PHE A 39 13.55 -6.53 -8.32
N TRP A 40 13.30 -6.15 -9.58
CA TRP A 40 13.73 -4.85 -10.10
C TRP A 40 13.05 -3.69 -9.40
N ARG A 41 11.73 -3.77 -9.16
CA ARG A 41 11.00 -2.71 -8.44
C ARG A 41 11.53 -2.51 -7.03
N SER A 42 11.78 -3.60 -6.30
CA SER A 42 12.28 -3.55 -4.92
C SER A 42 13.73 -3.09 -4.86
N LEU A 43 14.56 -3.50 -5.84
CA LEU A 43 15.95 -3.08 -5.94
C LEU A 43 16.06 -1.58 -6.20
N PHE A 44 15.35 -1.05 -7.19
CA PHE A 44 15.36 0.40 -7.47
C PHE A 44 14.81 1.21 -6.30
N ALA A 45 13.72 0.76 -5.67
CA ALA A 45 13.18 1.41 -4.49
C ALA A 45 14.19 1.41 -3.32
N ALA A 46 14.85 0.28 -3.07
CA ALA A 46 15.86 0.16 -2.02
C ALA A 46 17.07 1.06 -2.28
N VAL A 47 17.59 1.05 -3.51
CA VAL A 47 18.74 1.91 -3.90
C VAL A 47 18.37 3.39 -3.77
N PHE A 48 17.18 3.78 -4.25
CA PHE A 48 16.71 5.17 -4.15
C PHE A 48 16.54 5.62 -2.69
N LEU A 49 15.87 4.81 -1.86
CA LEU A 49 15.66 5.13 -0.45
C LEU A 49 16.98 5.17 0.32
N LEU A 50 17.89 4.20 0.10
CA LEU A 50 19.21 4.21 0.72
C LEU A 50 20.03 5.42 0.26
N GLY A 51 19.99 5.76 -1.02
CA GLY A 51 20.66 6.96 -1.56
C GLY A 51 20.11 8.24 -0.92
N PHE A 52 18.78 8.37 -0.84
CA PHE A 52 18.10 9.51 -0.21
C PHE A 52 18.46 9.64 1.27
N MET A 53 18.42 8.55 2.04
CA MET A 53 18.80 8.54 3.46
C MET A 53 20.29 8.91 3.65
N LEU A 54 21.17 8.37 2.80
CA LEU A 54 22.59 8.72 2.84
C LEU A 54 22.85 10.19 2.50
N GLN A 55 22.07 10.77 1.59
CA GLN A 55 22.16 12.20 1.25
C GLN A 55 21.61 13.11 2.34
N ARG A 56 20.51 12.70 2.99
CA ARG A 56 19.79 13.52 3.98
C ARG A 56 20.39 13.43 5.39
N GLU A 57 20.63 12.22 5.87
CA GLU A 57 21.11 11.97 7.23
C GLU A 57 22.62 11.61 7.30
N GLY A 58 23.28 11.37 6.16
CA GLY A 58 24.68 10.95 6.11
C GLY A 58 24.88 9.49 6.54
N ARG A 59 26.13 9.00 6.42
CA ARG A 59 26.48 7.60 6.72
C ARG A 59 26.27 7.23 8.20
N ALA A 60 26.56 8.17 9.11
CA ALA A 60 26.40 7.98 10.54
C ALA A 60 24.93 8.04 10.96
N GLY A 61 24.16 9.00 10.46
CA GLY A 61 22.73 9.13 10.74
C GLY A 61 21.91 7.96 10.18
N THR A 62 22.23 7.48 8.97
CA THR A 62 21.58 6.29 8.39
C THR A 62 21.81 5.05 9.28
N ARG A 63 23.07 4.80 9.72
CA ARG A 63 23.38 3.67 10.61
C ARG A 63 22.66 3.78 11.95
N GLN A 64 22.57 4.99 12.50
CA GLN A 64 21.86 5.22 13.75
C GLN A 64 20.35 5.01 13.61
N MET A 65 19.73 5.41 12.49
CA MET A 65 18.33 5.13 12.20
C MET A 65 18.07 3.62 12.15
N PHE A 66 18.87 2.86 11.40
CA PHE A 66 18.76 1.40 11.36
C PHE A 66 18.95 0.75 12.74
N ALA A 67 19.90 1.24 13.53
CA ALA A 67 20.12 0.73 14.90
C ALA A 67 18.95 1.09 15.84
N SER A 68 18.38 2.30 15.71
CA SER A 68 17.26 2.77 16.54
C SER A 68 15.93 2.10 16.20
N MET A 69 15.79 1.59 14.97
CA MET A 69 14.59 0.93 14.48
C MET A 69 14.32 -0.42 15.18
N GLY A 70 15.39 -1.08 15.65
CA GLY A 70 15.33 -2.26 16.53
C GLY A 70 14.53 -3.45 15.96
N TRP A 71 14.17 -4.38 16.84
CA TRP A 71 13.35 -5.56 16.52
C TRP A 71 11.94 -5.23 15.98
N PRO A 72 11.22 -4.20 16.52
CA PRO A 72 9.89 -3.86 16.01
C PRO A 72 9.92 -3.41 14.55
N GLY A 73 10.94 -2.62 14.16
CA GLY A 73 11.09 -2.17 12.79
C GLY A 73 11.41 -3.30 11.81
N LEU A 74 12.11 -4.35 12.24
CA LEU A 74 12.30 -5.55 11.43
C LEU A 74 10.96 -6.28 11.18
N GLY A 75 10.10 -6.36 12.20
CA GLY A 75 8.76 -6.94 12.05
C GLY A 75 7.91 -6.18 11.03
N VAL A 76 7.92 -4.84 11.08
CA VAL A 76 7.24 -3.98 10.10
C VAL A 76 7.83 -4.18 8.70
N ALA A 77 9.16 -4.25 8.57
CA ALA A 77 9.83 -4.45 7.29
C ALA A 77 9.46 -5.79 6.64
N ILE A 78 9.45 -6.88 7.42
CA ILE A 78 9.05 -8.22 6.94
C ILE A 78 7.57 -8.21 6.53
N CYS A 79 6.68 -7.66 7.37
CA CYS A 79 5.26 -7.57 7.05
C CYS A 79 5.01 -6.76 5.77
N PHE A 80 5.69 -5.62 5.63
CA PHE A 80 5.60 -4.78 4.44
C PHE A 80 6.15 -5.48 3.18
N ALA A 81 7.27 -6.21 3.31
CA ALA A 81 7.84 -6.98 2.20
C ALA A 81 6.86 -8.07 1.73
N ILE A 82 6.25 -8.82 2.65
CA ILE A 82 5.24 -9.84 2.34
C ILE A 82 4.03 -9.20 1.68
N ALA A 83 3.49 -8.12 2.25
CA ALA A 83 2.34 -7.41 1.68
C ALA A 83 2.64 -6.90 0.26
N SER A 84 3.85 -6.37 0.06
CA SER A 84 4.26 -5.85 -1.23
C SER A 84 4.50 -6.95 -2.27
N MET A 85 5.03 -8.11 -1.87
CA MET A 85 5.14 -9.28 -2.75
C MET A 85 3.75 -9.79 -3.14
N ALA A 86 2.85 -9.96 -2.15
CA ALA A 86 1.48 -10.40 -2.37
C ALA A 86 0.73 -9.47 -3.34
N PHE A 87 0.92 -8.15 -3.23
CA PHE A 87 0.33 -7.17 -4.15
C PHE A 87 0.79 -7.36 -5.60
N VAL A 88 2.09 -7.54 -5.83
CA VAL A 88 2.63 -7.72 -7.20
C VAL A 88 2.21 -9.07 -7.77
N VAL A 89 2.21 -10.12 -6.95
CA VAL A 89 1.70 -11.43 -7.36
C VAL A 89 0.22 -11.35 -7.71
N ALA A 90 -0.59 -10.65 -6.91
CA ALA A 90 -2.01 -10.46 -7.21
C ALA A 90 -2.24 -9.75 -8.56
N LEU A 91 -1.41 -8.76 -8.92
CA LEU A 91 -1.46 -8.10 -10.25
C LEU A 91 -1.29 -9.07 -11.42
N ALA A 92 -0.56 -10.17 -11.21
CA ALA A 92 -0.39 -11.20 -12.24
C ALA A 92 -1.59 -12.17 -12.33
N TYR A 93 -2.31 -12.38 -11.23
CA TYR A 93 -3.43 -13.34 -11.17
C TYR A 93 -4.82 -12.70 -11.36
N THR A 94 -4.98 -11.40 -11.14
CA THR A 94 -6.29 -10.73 -11.18
C THR A 94 -6.21 -9.32 -11.77
N THR A 95 -7.35 -8.76 -12.18
CA THR A 95 -7.43 -7.40 -12.71
C THR A 95 -7.05 -6.35 -11.66
N VAL A 96 -6.53 -5.21 -12.13
CA VAL A 96 -6.20 -4.05 -11.29
C VAL A 96 -7.41 -3.59 -10.47
N ALA A 97 -8.62 -3.67 -11.04
CA ALA A 97 -9.86 -3.30 -10.35
C ALA A 97 -10.11 -4.12 -9.08
N ASN A 98 -9.96 -5.44 -9.15
CA ASN A 98 -10.13 -6.33 -8.00
C ASN A 98 -9.08 -6.08 -6.90
N ILE A 99 -7.86 -5.70 -7.30
CA ILE A 99 -6.77 -5.40 -6.35
C ILE A 99 -7.03 -4.08 -5.64
N LEU A 100 -7.46 -3.05 -6.37
CA LEU A 100 -7.88 -1.78 -5.79
C LEU A 100 -9.07 -1.97 -4.84
N LEU A 101 -10.00 -2.87 -5.19
CA LEU A 101 -11.11 -3.26 -4.33
C LEU A 101 -10.63 -3.92 -3.02
N MET A 102 -9.73 -4.89 -3.09
CA MET A 102 -9.11 -5.49 -1.90
C MET A 102 -8.36 -4.45 -1.06
N GLN A 103 -7.66 -3.52 -1.70
CA GLN A 103 -6.89 -2.47 -1.03
C GLN A 103 -7.80 -1.41 -0.37
N ALA A 104 -8.98 -1.15 -0.92
CA ALA A 104 -10.00 -0.34 -0.28
C ALA A 104 -10.51 -0.96 1.04
N GLY A 105 -10.40 -2.28 1.18
CA GLY A 105 -10.66 -3.00 2.44
C GLY A 105 -9.50 -2.96 3.45
N ALA A 106 -8.28 -2.64 3.03
CA ALA A 106 -7.12 -2.56 3.93
C ALA A 106 -7.32 -1.63 5.16
N PRO A 107 -7.89 -0.41 5.05
CA PRO A 107 -8.14 0.45 6.21
C PRO A 107 -9.12 -0.17 7.21
N LEU A 108 -10.04 -1.03 6.77
CA LEU A 108 -10.95 -1.76 7.67
C LEU A 108 -10.16 -2.77 8.52
N PHE A 109 -9.31 -3.57 7.88
CA PHE A 109 -8.45 -4.52 8.59
C PHE A 109 -7.48 -3.80 9.52
N ALA A 110 -6.92 -2.66 9.08
CA ALA A 110 -6.09 -1.82 9.93
C ALA A 110 -6.87 -1.32 11.16
N ALA A 111 -8.08 -0.80 11.00
CA ALA A 111 -8.92 -0.36 12.11
C ALA A 111 -9.28 -1.50 13.08
N LEU A 112 -9.58 -2.69 12.56
CA LEU A 112 -9.84 -3.88 13.36
C LEU A 112 -8.58 -4.33 14.12
N MET A 113 -7.43 -4.36 13.47
CA MET A 113 -6.16 -4.70 14.12
C MET A 113 -5.79 -3.67 15.19
N THR A 114 -6.01 -2.37 14.95
CA THR A 114 -5.80 -1.32 15.97
C THR A 114 -6.73 -1.53 17.17
N TYR A 115 -8.00 -1.86 16.95
CA TYR A 115 -8.93 -2.21 18.03
C TYR A 115 -8.42 -3.40 18.86
N VAL A 116 -7.99 -4.47 18.20
CA VAL A 116 -7.59 -5.72 18.84
C VAL A 116 -6.22 -5.62 19.53
N LEU A 117 -5.22 -4.99 18.89
CA LEU A 117 -3.86 -4.87 19.43
C LEU A 117 -3.72 -3.73 20.46
N PHE A 118 -4.27 -2.55 20.17
CA PHE A 118 -4.02 -1.35 20.98
C PHE A 118 -5.10 -1.11 22.05
N ARG A 119 -6.27 -1.77 21.97
CA ARG A 119 -7.39 -1.63 22.92
C ARG A 119 -7.82 -0.18 23.20
N GLU A 120 -7.49 0.76 22.30
CA GLU A 120 -7.95 2.14 22.42
C GLU A 120 -9.45 2.24 22.12
N LYS A 121 -10.16 3.05 22.90
CA LYS A 121 -11.59 3.30 22.72
C LYS A 121 -11.80 4.08 21.42
N ILE A 122 -12.23 3.37 20.38
CA ILE A 122 -12.51 3.94 19.07
C ILE A 122 -13.67 4.94 19.17
N GLY A 123 -13.43 6.19 18.81
CA GLY A 123 -14.45 7.25 18.79
C GLY A 123 -15.56 6.99 17.77
N ALA A 124 -16.75 7.53 18.01
CA ALA A 124 -17.93 7.33 17.15
C ALA A 124 -17.70 7.73 15.67
N ALA A 125 -16.88 8.75 15.42
CA ALA A 125 -16.53 9.18 14.06
C ALA A 125 -15.77 8.09 13.28
N THR A 126 -14.88 7.34 13.93
CA THR A 126 -14.16 6.22 13.31
C THR A 126 -15.09 5.05 13.02
N TRP A 127 -16.08 4.80 13.88
CA TRP A 127 -17.13 3.81 13.63
C TRP A 127 -17.98 4.16 12.40
N VAL A 128 -18.36 5.44 12.25
CA VAL A 128 -19.07 5.91 11.05
C VAL A 128 -18.20 5.74 9.79
N ALA A 129 -16.90 6.05 9.87
CA ALA A 129 -15.98 5.82 8.76
C ALA A 129 -15.86 4.34 8.40
N ILE A 130 -15.78 3.44 9.39
CA ILE A 130 -15.76 1.99 9.19
C ILE A 130 -17.02 1.52 8.47
N VAL A 131 -18.21 1.94 8.92
CA VAL A 131 -19.48 1.57 8.28
C VAL A 131 -19.57 2.13 6.86
N ALA A 132 -19.12 3.37 6.63
CA ALA A 132 -19.09 3.97 5.30
C ALA A 132 -18.16 3.23 4.34
N VAL A 133 -16.97 2.82 4.80
CA VAL A 133 -16.03 1.98 4.02
C VAL A 133 -16.63 0.61 3.73
N MET A 134 -17.24 -0.04 4.73
CA MET A 134 -17.94 -1.32 4.55
C MET A 134 -19.05 -1.22 3.47
N ALA A 135 -19.84 -0.14 3.50
CA ALA A 135 -20.86 0.11 2.49
C ALA A 135 -20.26 0.34 1.10
N GLY A 136 -19.18 1.13 0.99
CA GLY A 136 -18.47 1.36 -0.27
C GLY A 136 -17.88 0.08 -0.87
N VAL A 137 -17.27 -0.77 -0.04
CA VAL A 137 -16.76 -2.09 -0.46
C VAL A 137 -17.89 -3.00 -0.91
N ALA A 138 -19.02 -3.04 -0.18
CA ALA A 138 -20.17 -3.85 -0.56
C ALA A 138 -20.76 -3.43 -1.92
N ILE A 139 -20.83 -2.13 -2.20
CA ILE A 139 -21.28 -1.60 -3.50
C ILE A 139 -20.30 -2.01 -4.61
N MET A 140 -19.00 -1.84 -4.42
CA MET A 140 -17.99 -2.20 -5.41
C MET A 140 -17.95 -3.72 -5.69
N VAL A 141 -18.06 -4.55 -4.64
CA VAL A 141 -18.16 -6.02 -4.77
C VAL A 141 -19.45 -6.41 -5.49
N SER A 142 -20.55 -5.71 -5.24
CA SER A 142 -21.82 -6.02 -5.91
C SER A 142 -21.74 -5.84 -7.43
N ASP A 143 -20.92 -4.91 -7.91
CA ASP A 143 -20.66 -4.73 -9.34
C ASP A 143 -19.75 -5.84 -9.91
N SER A 144 -18.73 -6.28 -9.15
CA SER A 144 -17.93 -7.46 -9.51
C SER A 144 -18.71 -8.79 -9.48
N ILE A 145 -19.75 -8.90 -8.65
CA ILE A 145 -20.60 -10.10 -8.55
C ILE A 145 -21.75 -10.07 -9.58
N GLN A 146 -22.28 -8.88 -9.91
CA GLN A 146 -23.31 -8.71 -10.94
C GLN A 146 -22.74 -8.67 -12.36
N GLY A 147 -21.43 -8.39 -12.51
CA GLY A 147 -20.65 -8.70 -13.69
C GLY A 147 -20.63 -10.21 -13.92
N ARG A 148 -21.63 -10.70 -14.66
CA ARG A 148 -21.76 -12.06 -15.20
C ARG A 148 -20.42 -12.79 -15.23
N VAL A 149 -20.39 -13.99 -14.67
CA VAL A 149 -19.61 -15.10 -15.24
C VAL A 149 -19.70 -15.00 -16.76
N SER A 150 -18.69 -14.42 -17.40
CA SER A 150 -18.48 -14.55 -18.83
C SER A 150 -17.83 -15.92 -18.97
N PRO A 151 -18.54 -16.93 -19.50
CA PRO A 151 -17.97 -18.25 -19.67
C PRO A 151 -17.10 -18.30 -20.93
N VAL A 152 -16.44 -17.21 -21.32
CA VAL A 152 -15.42 -17.16 -22.38
C VAL A 152 -14.56 -15.90 -22.19
N GLY A 153 -13.24 -16.07 -22.05
CA GLY A 153 -12.23 -15.02 -22.24
C GLY A 153 -11.29 -14.82 -21.07
#